data_AF-A0A4S4BX54-F1
#
_entry.id   AF-A0A4S4BX54-F1
#
_cell.length_a   1.000
_cell.length_b   1.000
_cell.length_c   1.000
_cell.angle_alpha   90.00
_cell.angle_beta   90.00
_cell.angle_gamma   90.00
#
_symmetry.space_group_name_H-M   'P 1'
#
loop_
_entity.id
_entity.type
_entity.pdbx_description
1 polymer ?
#
loop_
_entity_poly.entity_id
_entity_poly.type
_entity_poly.pdbx_seq_one_letter_code
_entity_poly.pdbx_strand_id
1 'polypeptide(L)'
;MGNNDESICQKFPRIIGGQMGFAGGKCVATINRDELHVTILKKRFRVTTSFSFDSRDAKTGQALCLGRVVLLQTEVDDFVAAILKQVHLLLAYYLLSRFSYFAKISSGSLPFSHLYL
;
A
#
# COMPACT_ATOMS: atom_id res chain seq x y z
N MET A 1 15.11 -19.97 14.06
CA MET A 1 14.65 -18.87 13.19
C MET A 1 15.72 -18.68 12.14
N GLY A 2 15.44 -19.08 10.89
CA GLY A 2 16.46 -19.34 9.87
C GLY A 2 16.91 -18.08 9.13
N ASN A 3 18.22 -17.98 8.89
CA ASN A 3 18.98 -16.93 8.17
C ASN A 3 18.42 -16.42 6.82
N ASN A 4 17.39 -17.03 6.24
CA ASN A 4 16.91 -16.69 4.90
C ASN A 4 15.90 -15.53 4.89
N ASP A 5 15.05 -15.40 5.92
CA ASP A 5 14.02 -14.36 5.92
C ASP A 5 14.61 -12.98 6.16
N GLU A 6 15.65 -12.88 6.98
CA GLU A 6 16.41 -11.64 7.20
C GLU A 6 17.03 -11.12 5.89
N SER A 7 17.51 -12.02 5.02
CA SER A 7 18.04 -11.65 3.70
C SER A 7 16.96 -11.11 2.75
N ILE A 8 15.71 -11.58 2.88
CA ILE A 8 14.58 -11.14 2.04
C ILE A 8 14.08 -9.79 2.54
N CYS A 9 13.99 -9.59 3.84
CA CYS A 9 13.65 -8.31 4.45
C CYS A 9 14.64 -7.21 4.07
N GLN A 10 15.89 -7.56 3.78
CA GLN A 10 16.88 -6.62 3.26
C GLN A 10 16.72 -6.32 1.77
N LYS A 11 16.30 -7.30 0.96
CA LYS A 11 16.15 -7.16 -0.50
C LYS A 11 14.82 -6.53 -0.90
N PHE A 12 13.75 -6.85 -0.19
CA PHE A 12 12.39 -6.37 -0.44
C PHE A 12 12.29 -4.84 -0.58
N PRO A 13 12.78 -4.02 0.37
CA PRO A 13 12.73 -2.56 0.24
C PRO A 13 13.53 -2.06 -0.96
N ARG A 14 14.62 -2.72 -1.35
CA ARG A 14 15.39 -2.35 -2.55
C ARG A 14 14.61 -2.59 -3.84
N ILE A 15 13.86 -3.69 -3.92
CA ILE A 15 13.02 -4.01 -5.08
C ILE A 15 11.89 -2.99 -5.21
N ILE A 16 11.26 -2.63 -4.10
CA ILE A 16 10.14 -1.70 -4.05
C ILE A 16 10.61 -0.23 -4.18
N GLY A 17 11.89 0.05 -3.97
CA GLY A 17 12.42 1.43 -3.92
C GLY A 17 12.05 2.15 -2.62
N GLY A 18 11.79 1.42 -1.55
CA GLY A 18 11.40 1.94 -0.24
C GLY A 18 12.49 1.82 0.82
N GLN A 19 12.21 2.42 1.97
CA GLN A 19 12.97 2.28 3.21
C GLN A 19 12.59 0.99 3.93
N MET A 20 13.58 0.32 4.51
CA MET A 20 13.35 -0.90 5.30
C MET A 20 12.63 -0.58 6.60
N GLY A 21 11.68 -1.44 6.97
CA GLY A 21 11.02 -1.42 8.27
C GLY A 21 10.60 -2.81 8.71
N PHE A 22 10.29 -2.94 10.00
CA PHE A 22 9.72 -4.13 10.57
C PHE A 22 8.54 -3.74 11.46
N ALA A 23 7.35 -4.24 11.15
CA ALA A 23 6.14 -3.90 11.88
C ALA A 23 5.22 -5.12 11.99
N GLY A 24 4.70 -5.38 13.19
CA GLY A 24 3.76 -6.48 13.43
C GLY A 24 4.33 -7.86 13.09
N GLY A 25 5.64 -8.06 13.27
CA GLY A 25 6.32 -9.33 12.95
C GLY A 25 6.59 -9.53 11.45
N LYS A 26 6.32 -8.52 10.61
CA LYS A 26 6.46 -8.58 9.16
C LYS A 26 7.46 -7.54 8.67
N CYS A 27 8.10 -7.86 7.56
CA CYS A 27 9.01 -6.96 6.88
C CYS A 27 8.25 -6.02 5.97
N VAL A 28 8.60 -4.74 6.09
CA VAL A 28 7.88 -3.63 5.48
C VAL A 28 8.85 -2.80 4.65
N ALA A 29 8.38 -2.34 3.51
CA ALA A 29 9.02 -1.33 2.68
C ALA A 29 8.14 -0.09 2.67
N THR A 30 8.69 1.04 3.09
CA THR A 30 7.97 2.31 3.18
C THR A 30 8.57 3.33 2.23
N ILE A 31 7.76 3.92 1.37
CA ILE A 31 8.15 5.02 0.49
C ILE A 31 7.54 6.29 1.06
N ASN A 32 8.38 7.27 1.38
CA ASN A 32 7.92 8.59 1.78
C ASN A 32 7.57 9.38 0.52
N ARG A 33 6.40 10.02 0.53
CA ARG A 33 5.94 10.94 -0.52
C ARG A 33 6.20 12.37 -0.05
N ASP A 34 7.47 12.71 0.13
CA ASP A 34 7.90 13.99 0.71
C ASP A 34 7.54 15.20 -0.18
N GLU A 35 7.26 14.97 -1.46
CA GLU A 35 6.70 15.91 -2.41
C GLU A 35 5.24 16.30 -2.10
N LEU A 36 4.51 15.48 -1.32
CA LEU A 36 3.13 15.76 -0.94
C LEU A 36 3.07 16.58 0.35
N HIS A 37 2.79 17.88 0.21
CA HIS A 37 2.65 18.80 1.34
C HIS A 37 1.24 18.79 1.94
N VAL A 38 0.89 17.70 2.63
CA VAL A 38 -0.44 17.53 3.22
C VAL A 38 -0.57 18.19 4.59
N THR A 39 -1.62 18.98 4.76
CA THR A 39 -2.00 19.59 6.05
C THR A 39 -3.43 19.20 6.40
N ILE A 40 -3.63 18.53 7.52
CA ILE A 40 -4.95 18.14 8.04
C ILE A 40 -5.14 18.87 9.37
N LEU A 41 -6.25 19.60 9.53
CA LEU A 41 -6.56 20.36 10.74
C LEU A 41 -5.37 21.22 11.24
N LYS A 42 -4.71 21.92 10.31
CA LYS A 42 -3.54 22.79 10.55
C LYS A 42 -2.27 22.06 11.04
N LYS A 43 -2.22 20.73 10.99
CA LYS A 43 -1.01 19.95 11.27
C LYS A 43 -0.46 19.36 9.97
N ARG A 44 0.87 19.44 9.80
CA ARG A 44 1.55 18.80 8.68
C ARG A 44 1.63 17.30 8.92
N PHE A 45 1.33 16.52 7.89
CA PHE A 45 1.45 15.06 7.91
C PHE A 45 2.44 14.62 6.85
N ARG A 46 3.27 13.65 7.22
CA ARG A 46 4.06 12.90 6.22
C ARG A 46 3.18 11.81 5.65
N VAL A 47 3.17 11.74 4.33
CA VAL A 47 2.40 10.76 3.59
C VAL A 47 3.34 9.64 3.19
N THR A 48 2.92 8.40 3.42
CA THR A 48 3.73 7.23 3.11
C THR A 48 2.92 6.18 2.37
N THR A 49 3.52 5.62 1.34
CA THR A 49 3.10 4.36 0.73
C THR A 49 3.86 3.23 1.42
N SER A 50 3.20 2.13 1.78
CA SER A 50 3.84 1.04 2.51
C SER A 50 3.42 -0.31 1.96
N PHE A 51 4.37 -1.21 1.80
CA PHE A 51 4.15 -2.60 1.41
C PHE A 51 4.75 -3.53 2.45
N SER A 52 4.13 -4.68 2.66
CA SER A 52 4.58 -5.72 3.56
C SER A 52 4.41 -7.06 2.87
N PHE A 53 5.33 -7.99 3.12
CA PHE A 53 5.15 -9.37 2.69
C PHE A 53 4.92 -10.26 3.91
N ASP A 54 3.95 -11.17 3.80
CA ASP A 54 3.70 -12.18 4.82
C ASP A 54 4.74 -13.31 4.76
N SER A 55 4.70 -14.22 5.72
CA SER A 55 5.51 -15.45 5.68
C SER A 55 5.36 -16.17 4.33
N ARG A 56 6.47 -16.71 3.84
CA ARG A 56 6.49 -17.46 2.58
C ARG A 56 5.88 -18.83 2.82
N ASP A 57 5.04 -19.27 1.90
CA ASP A 57 4.60 -20.65 1.85
C ASP A 57 5.80 -21.56 1.58
N ALA A 58 5.98 -22.58 2.44
CA ALA A 58 7.17 -23.42 2.41
C ALA A 58 7.26 -24.32 1.16
N LYS A 59 6.12 -24.60 0.51
CA LYS A 59 6.05 -25.50 -0.65
C LYS A 59 6.24 -24.76 -1.97
N THR A 60 5.58 -23.62 -2.13
CA THR A 60 5.59 -22.82 -3.36
C THR A 60 6.62 -21.70 -3.32
N GLY A 61 7.08 -21.31 -2.12
CA GLY A 61 7.99 -20.19 -1.93
C GLY A 61 7.35 -18.82 -2.16
N GLN A 62 6.03 -18.76 -2.40
CA GLN A 62 5.28 -17.53 -2.63
C GLN A 62 4.94 -16.85 -1.29
N ALA A 63 4.83 -15.52 -1.29
CA ALA A 63 4.35 -14.75 -0.15
C ALA A 63 3.23 -13.81 -0.60
N LEU A 64 2.27 -13.59 0.29
CA LEU A 64 1.25 -12.57 0.09
C LEU A 64 1.87 -11.19 0.28
N CYS A 65 1.88 -10.38 -0.77
CA CYS A 65 2.28 -8.99 -0.70
C CYS A 65 1.04 -8.11 -0.47
N LEU A 66 1.01 -7.40 0.67
CA LEU A 66 -0.05 -6.47 1.02
C LEU A 66 0.52 -5.07 1.07
N GLY A 67 -0.20 -4.10 0.50
CA GLY A 67 0.25 -2.73 0.48
C GLY A 67 -0.88 -1.72 0.58
N ARG A 68 -0.50 -0.51 0.97
CA ARG A 68 -1.31 0.69 0.88
C ARG A 68 -0.52 1.71 0.10
N VAL A 69 -1.13 2.26 -0.94
CA VAL A 69 -0.56 3.29 -1.78
C VAL A 69 -1.32 4.59 -1.58
N VAL A 70 -0.59 5.70 -1.57
CA VAL A 70 -1.18 7.04 -1.61
C VAL A 70 -0.93 7.63 -2.99
N LEU A 71 -2.02 7.99 -3.65
CA LEU A 71 -2.03 8.54 -5.00
C LEU A 71 -2.68 9.92 -4.98
N LEU A 72 -2.15 10.83 -5.78
CA LEU A 72 -2.88 12.01 -6.20
C LEU A 72 -4.03 11.58 -7.11
N GLN A 73 -5.09 12.39 -7.14
CA GLN A 73 -6.24 12.12 -8.01
C GLN A 73 -5.83 11.98 -9.48
N THR A 74 -4.85 12.77 -9.93
CA THR A 74 -4.31 12.73 -11.29
C THR A 74 -3.46 11.50 -11.59
N GLU A 75 -3.02 10.74 -10.59
CA GLU A 75 -2.20 9.53 -10.76
C GLU A 75 -3.05 8.25 -10.77
N VAL A 76 -4.34 8.34 -10.41
CA VAL A 76 -5.21 7.17 -10.23
C VAL A 76 -5.38 6.40 -11.54
N ASP A 77 -5.65 7.09 -12.64
CA ASP A 77 -5.94 6.44 -13.92
C ASP A 77 -4.72 5.69 -14.47
N ASP A 78 -3.54 6.31 -14.40
CA ASP A 78 -2.28 5.69 -14.81
C ASP A 78 -1.93 4.49 -13.92
N PHE A 79 -2.15 4.62 -12.62
CA PHE A 79 -1.92 3.53 -11.68
C PHE A 79 -2.84 2.34 -11.95
N VAL A 80 -4.14 2.59 -12.16
CA VAL A 80 -5.13 1.56 -12.50
C VAL A 80 -4.78 0.90 -13.83
N ALA A 81 -4.41 1.68 -14.84
CA ALA A 81 -3.99 1.17 -16.14
C ALA A 81 -2.75 0.26 -16.02
N ALA A 82 -1.78 0.63 -15.19
CA ALA A 82 -0.59 -0.19 -14.92
C ALA A 82 -0.94 -1.53 -14.24
N ILE A 83 -1.84 -1.52 -13.26
CA ILE A 83 -2.31 -2.75 -12.61
C ILE A 83 -3.08 -3.63 -13.60
N LEU A 84 -3.99 -3.05 -14.38
CA LEU A 84 -4.81 -3.80 -15.35
C LEU A 84 -3.97 -4.53 -16.41
N LYS A 85 -2.79 -4.00 -16.75
CA LYS A 85 -1.85 -4.68 -17.66
C LYS A 85 -1.21 -5.92 -17.04
N GLN A 86 -1.12 -5.99 -15.71
CA GLN A 86 -0.42 -7.06 -14.99
C GLN A 86 -1.37 -8.11 -14.39
N VAL A 87 -2.65 -7.80 -14.22
CA VAL A 87 -3.61 -8.66 -13.50
C VAL A 87 -4.84 -8.96 -14.36
N HIS A 88 -5.40 -10.17 -14.21
CA HIS A 88 -6.69 -10.53 -14.83
C HIS A 88 -7.84 -9.63 -14.28
N LEU A 89 -8.68 -9.13 -15.19
CA LEU A 89 -9.74 -8.11 -15.01
C LEU A 89 -10.62 -8.20 -13.73
N LEU A 90 -10.87 -9.41 -13.21
CA LEU A 90 -11.73 -9.62 -12.03
C LEU A 90 -11.16 -9.01 -10.74
N LEU A 91 -9.84 -9.05 -10.54
CA LEU A 91 -9.19 -8.46 -9.36
C LEU A 91 -9.18 -6.93 -9.42
N ALA A 92 -9.10 -6.36 -10.62
CA ALA A 92 -9.08 -4.93 -10.81
C ALA A 92 -10.44 -4.27 -10.50
N TYR A 93 -11.56 -4.92 -10.84
CA TYR A 93 -12.90 -4.42 -10.48
C TYR A 93 -13.09 -4.38 -8.95
N TYR A 94 -12.63 -5.41 -8.24
CA TYR A 94 -12.68 -5.44 -6.77
C TYR A 94 -11.82 -4.33 -6.15
N LEU A 95 -10.62 -4.09 -6.67
CA LEU A 95 -9.74 -3.02 -6.20
C LEU A 95 -10.33 -1.62 -6.48
N LEU A 96 -10.85 -1.38 -7.70
CA LEU A 96 -11.49 -0.11 -8.07
C LEU A 96 -12.69 0.22 -7.19
N SER A 97 -13.50 -0.79 -6.85
CA SER A 97 -14.66 -0.59 -5.96
C SER A 97 -14.22 -0.07 -4.59
N ARG A 98 -13.12 -0.59 -4.02
CA ARG A 98 -12.56 -0.17 -2.72
C ARG A 98 -11.84 1.19 -2.79
N PHE A 99 -11.14 1.50 -3.88
CA PHE A 99 -10.47 2.80 -4.07
C PHE A 99 -11.47 3.96 -4.11
N SER A 100 -12.62 3.76 -4.77
CA SER A 100 -13.68 4.78 -4.87
C SER A 100 -14.27 5.16 -3.50
N TYR A 101 -14.42 4.19 -2.59
CA TYR A 101 -14.83 4.47 -1.20
C TYR A 101 -13.81 5.32 -0.44
N PHE A 102 -12.51 5.10 -0.66
CA PHE A 102 -11.47 5.84 0.08
C PHE A 102 -11.31 7.28 -0.45
N ALA A 103 -11.40 7.48 -1.77
CA ALA A 103 -11.38 8.82 -2.37
C ALA A 103 -12.57 9.70 -1.90
N LYS A 104 -13.74 9.08 -1.70
CA LYS A 104 -14.95 9.77 -1.23
C LYS A 104 -14.85 10.29 0.21
N ILE A 105 -13.92 9.79 1.02
CA ILE A 105 -13.65 10.29 2.38
C ILE A 105 -12.89 11.63 2.35
N SER A 106 -12.17 11.95 1.25
CA SER A 106 -11.33 13.15 1.15
C SER A 106 -12.02 14.38 0.56
N SER A 107 -13.21 14.24 -0.04
CA SER A 107 -13.92 15.30 -0.75
C SER A 107 -15.32 15.52 -0.18
N GLY A 108 -15.43 16.28 0.91
CA GLY A 108 -16.67 16.94 1.32
C GLY A 108 -17.54 16.17 2.33
N SER A 109 -17.60 16.73 3.56
CA SER A 109 -18.79 16.86 4.41
C SER A 109 -19.92 15.81 4.27
N LEU A 110 -20.01 14.87 5.22
CA LEU A 110 -21.22 14.34 5.92
C LEU A 110 -20.85 13.09 6.76
N PRO A 111 -21.66 12.69 7.76
CA PRO A 111 -21.17 12.29 9.08
C PRO A 111 -20.67 10.85 9.16
N PHE A 112 -19.67 10.67 10.04
CA PHE A 112 -19.27 9.39 10.60
C PHE A 112 -20.49 8.62 11.12
N SER A 113 -20.97 7.65 10.35
CA SER A 113 -21.86 6.62 10.87
C SER A 113 -21.68 5.38 10.01
N HIS A 114 -21.25 4.30 10.66
CA HIS A 114 -21.08 2.94 10.13
C HIS A 114 -19.77 2.64 9.39
N LEU A 115 -18.70 2.50 10.16
CA LEU A 115 -17.69 1.48 9.90
C LEU A 115 -17.83 0.41 11.01
N TYR A 116 -18.50 -0.70 10.68
CA TYR A 116 -18.41 -1.91 11.50
C TYR A 116 -17.10 -2.62 11.12
N LEU A 117 -16.33 -2.98 12.14
CA LEU A 117 -15.16 -3.86 12.08
C LEU A 117 -15.55 -5.25 11.56
#